data_AF-A0A7J7UWW2-F1
#
_entry.id   AF-A0A7J7UWW2-F1
#
_cell.length_a   1.000
_cell.length_b   1.000
_cell.length_c   1.000
_cell.angle_alpha   90.00
_cell.angle_beta   90.00
_cell.angle_gamma   90.00
#
_symmetry.space_group_name_H-M   'P 1'
#
loop_
_entity.id
_entity.type
_entity.pdbx_description
1 polymer ?
#
loop_
_entity_poly.entity_id
_entity_poly.type
_entity_poly.pdbx_seq_one_letter_code
_entity_poly.pdbx_strand_id
1 'polypeptide(L)'
;MNKYQVEQKFQASVSFKDVTVGFTPEEWQHLDPTQRSLYRDVMLENYSNLVSVGYCVTKPEVIFRLEQGEEPWILEKEFMSQSFPGRSSTSLP
;
A
#
# COMPACT_ATOMS: atom_id res chain seq x y z
N MET A 1 1.22 -39.24 16.76
CA MET A 1 1.46 -37.83 17.12
C MET A 1 2.58 -37.33 16.22
N ASN A 2 2.26 -36.58 15.16
CA ASN A 2 3.24 -36.28 14.11
C ASN A 2 4.13 -35.10 14.54
N LYS A 3 5.43 -35.39 14.66
CA LYS A 3 6.53 -34.47 14.99
C LYS A 3 6.77 -33.36 13.95
N TYR A 4 5.95 -33.31 12.89
CA TYR A 4 6.02 -32.35 11.78
C TYR A 4 5.12 -31.12 11.96
N GLN A 5 4.43 -30.99 13.10
CA GLN A 5 3.90 -29.70 13.54
C GLN A 5 5.03 -28.79 14.05
N VAL A 6 6.17 -28.80 13.35
CA VAL A 6 7.24 -27.83 13.50
C VAL A 6 6.63 -26.51 13.08
N GLU A 7 6.41 -25.66 14.08
CA GLU A 7 6.38 -24.21 13.95
C GLU A 7 5.64 -23.72 12.70
N GLN A 8 4.31 -23.63 12.80
CA GLN A 8 3.60 -22.58 12.08
C GLN A 8 4.17 -21.24 12.54
N LYS A 9 5.30 -20.84 11.94
CA LYS A 9 5.75 -19.45 11.93
C LYS A 9 4.59 -18.70 11.28
N PHE A 10 3.79 -18.03 12.10
CA PHE A 10 3.09 -16.85 11.66
C PHE A 10 4.17 -15.85 11.23
N GLN A 11 4.71 -16.01 10.01
CA GLN A 11 5.36 -14.88 9.35
C GLN A 11 4.22 -13.91 9.11
N ALA A 12 4.01 -13.00 10.06
CA ALA A 12 3.19 -11.83 9.83
C ALA A 12 3.71 -11.20 8.54
N SER A 13 2.90 -11.25 7.48
CA SER A 13 3.26 -10.66 6.20
C SER A 13 3.26 -9.16 6.41
N VAL A 14 4.44 -8.54 6.41
CA VAL A 14 4.57 -7.09 6.48
C VAL A 14 3.99 -6.52 5.18
N SER A 15 2.91 -5.74 5.30
CA SER A 15 2.30 -5.06 4.17
C SER A 15 2.90 -3.68 3.99
N PHE A 16 2.70 -3.08 2.81
CA PHE A 16 3.10 -1.71 2.55
C PHE A 16 2.55 -0.73 3.60
N LYS A 17 1.31 -0.92 4.05
CA LYS A 17 0.67 -0.07 5.06
C LYS A 17 1.37 -0.11 6.42
N ASP A 18 2.02 -1.21 6.76
CA ASP A 18 2.68 -1.38 8.07
C ASP A 18 4.00 -0.62 8.17
N VAL A 19 4.59 -0.24 7.03
CA VAL A 19 5.90 0.44 6.97
C VAL A 19 5.79 1.87 6.44
N THR A 20 4.58 2.35 6.15
CA THR A 20 4.38 3.66 5.53
C THR A 20 3.65 4.61 6.44
N VAL A 21 3.99 5.89 6.33
CA VAL A 21 3.22 6.97 6.95
C VAL A 21 2.20 7.46 5.94
N GLY A 22 0.94 7.60 6.35
CA GLY A 22 -0.10 8.26 5.58
C GLY A 22 -0.34 9.65 6.15
N PHE A 23 -0.49 10.65 5.27
CA PHE A 23 -0.97 11.97 5.63
C PHE A 23 -2.36 12.17 5.04
N THR A 24 -3.25 12.83 5.77
CA THR A 24 -4.48 13.34 5.15
C THR A 24 -4.17 14.52 4.21
N PRO A 25 -5.06 14.89 3.28
CA PRO A 25 -4.86 16.06 2.44
C PRO A 25 -4.62 17.35 3.25
N GLU A 26 -5.30 17.50 4.39
CA GLU A 26 -5.13 18.63 5.29
C GLU A 26 -3.74 18.62 5.93
N GLU A 27 -3.29 17.49 6.48
CA GLU A 27 -1.95 17.36 7.07
C GLU A 27 -0.86 17.61 6.03
N TRP A 28 -1.04 17.13 4.81
CA TRP A 28 -0.09 17.34 3.72
C TRP A 28 0.04 18.81 3.32
N GLN A 29 -1.07 19.56 3.32
CA GLN A 29 -1.03 20.99 3.03
C GLN A 29 -0.18 21.77 4.04
N HIS A 30 -0.08 21.29 5.28
CA HIS A 30 0.76 21.87 6.32
C HIS A 30 2.24 21.46 6.22
N LEU A 31 2.59 20.45 5.41
CA LEU A 31 3.98 20.06 5.20
C LEU A 31 4.72 21.09 4.33
N ASP A 32 5.93 21.41 4.75
CA ASP A 32 6.83 22.23 3.93
C ASP A 32 7.42 21.42 2.75
N PRO A 33 7.95 22.08 1.71
CA PRO A 33 8.52 21.39 0.54
C PRO A 33 9.60 20.35 0.88
N THR A 34 10.39 20.58 1.93
CA THR A 34 11.43 19.65 2.39
C THR A 34 10.81 18.39 2.97
N GLN A 35 9.77 18.54 3.80
CA GLN A 35 9.02 17.42 4.36
C GLN A 35 8.34 16.59 3.28
N ARG A 36 7.76 17.24 2.25
CA ARG A 36 7.15 16.56 1.11
C ARG A 36 8.17 15.78 0.28
N SER A 37 9.36 16.34 0.08
CA SER A 37 10.47 15.63 -0.58
C SER A 37 10.92 14.43 0.24
N LEU A 38 11.13 14.62 1.55
CA LEU A 38 11.53 13.54 2.44
C LEU A 38 10.49 12.41 2.46
N TYR A 39 9.20 12.74 2.47
CA TYR A 39 8.14 11.75 2.36
C TYR A 39 8.27 10.92 1.08
N ARG A 40 8.45 11.59 -0.07
CA ARG A 40 8.64 10.92 -1.35
C ARG A 40 9.80 9.93 -1.29
N ASP A 41 10.95 10.37 -0.80
CA ASP A 41 12.17 9.56 -0.74
C ASP A 41 11.97 8.34 0.16
N VAL A 42 11.44 8.56 1.38
CA VAL A 42 11.16 7.49 2.36
C VAL A 42 10.16 6.48 1.81
N MET A 43 9.10 6.94 1.15
CA MET A 43 8.06 6.04 0.61
C MET A 43 8.58 5.19 -0.55
N LEU A 44 9.38 5.78 -1.44
CA LEU A 44 10.04 5.05 -2.53
C LEU A 44 11.05 4.03 -2.00
N GLU A 45 11.83 4.41 -0.98
CA GLU A 45 12.79 3.51 -0.32
C GLU A 45 12.06 2.35 0.38
N ASN A 46 10.98 2.62 1.10
CA ASN A 46 10.16 1.60 1.75
C ASN A 46 9.58 0.60 0.74
N TYR A 47 9.09 1.06 -0.41
CA TYR A 47 8.64 0.18 -1.48
C TYR A 47 9.78 -0.68 -2.04
N SER A 48 10.92 -0.08 -2.35
CA SER A 48 12.11 -0.78 -2.83
C SER A 48 12.57 -1.86 -1.86
N ASN A 49 12.58 -1.54 -0.57
CA ASN A 49 12.91 -2.48 0.50
C ASN A 49 11.93 -3.66 0.53
N LEU A 50 10.62 -3.39 0.48
CA LEU A 50 9.58 -4.43 0.47
C LEU A 50 9.63 -5.33 -0.77
N VAL A 51 9.93 -4.76 -1.95
CA VAL A 51 10.16 -5.53 -3.17
C VAL A 51 11.40 -6.42 -3.02
N SER A 52 12.49 -5.88 -2.45
CA SER A 52 13.76 -6.60 -2.26
C SER A 52 13.62 -7.80 -1.33
N VAL A 53 12.74 -7.74 -0.33
CA VAL A 53 12.45 -8.87 0.57
C VAL A 53 11.29 -9.76 0.08
N GLY A 54 10.73 -9.47 -1.10
CA GLY A 54 9.68 -10.28 -1.72
C GLY A 54 8.28 -10.11 -1.11
N TYR A 55 8.02 -9.05 -0.34
CA TYR A 55 6.72 -8.80 0.30
C TYR A 55 5.80 -7.86 -0.49
N CYS A 56 6.27 -7.21 -1.57
CA CYS A 56 5.45 -6.37 -2.45
C CYS A 56 5.30 -6.98 -3.85
N VAL A 57 4.15 -7.58 -4.12
CA VAL A 57 3.82 -8.18 -5.44
C VAL A 57 3.22 -7.14 -6.40
N THR A 58 2.44 -6.19 -5.87
CA THR A 58 1.76 -5.16 -6.66
C THR A 58 2.26 -3.79 -6.23
N LYS A 59 2.53 -2.93 -7.22
CA LYS A 59 2.96 -1.56 -6.96
C LYS A 59 1.81 -0.73 -6.37
N PRO A 60 1.95 -0.17 -5.16
CA PRO A 60 0.94 0.72 -4.60
C PRO A 60 0.79 1.97 -5.46
N GLU A 61 -0.43 2.48 -5.56
CA GLU A 61 -0.71 3.65 -6.38
C GLU A 61 0.04 4.90 -5.89
N VAL A 62 0.16 5.08 -4.56
CA VAL A 62 0.96 6.15 -3.99
C VAL A 62 2.41 6.12 -4.48
N ILE A 63 2.99 4.94 -4.69
CA ILE A 63 4.34 4.79 -5.24
C ILE A 63 4.38 5.19 -6.71
N PHE A 64 3.41 4.74 -7.51
CA PHE A 64 3.31 5.11 -8.92
C PHE A 64 3.24 6.63 -9.11
N ARG A 65 2.53 7.33 -8.22
CA ARG A 65 2.35 8.79 -8.29
C ARG A 65 3.58 9.54 -7.78
N LEU A 66 4.19 9.07 -6.69
CA LEU A 66 5.45 9.60 -6.18
C LEU A 66 6.59 9.46 -7.20
N GLU A 67 6.65 8.40 -8.01
CA GLU A 67 7.64 8.30 -9.09
C GLU A 67 7.46 9.36 -10.16
N GLN A 68 6.21 9.66 -10.54
CA GLN A 68 5.88 10.72 -11.50
C GLN A 68 6.06 12.13 -10.94
N GLY A 69 6.31 12.25 -9.63
CA GLY A 69 6.41 13.54 -8.94
C GLY A 69 5.05 14.18 -8.65
N GLU A 70 3.98 13.39 -8.67
CA GLU A 70 2.62 13.81 -8.32
C GLU A 70 2.33 13.66 -6.82
N GLU A 71 1.33 14.40 -6.33
CA GLU A 71 0.93 14.40 -4.92
C GLU A 71 0.14 13.15 -4.49
N PRO A 72 0.43 12.49 -3.36
CA PRO A 72 -0.16 11.21 -2.93
C PRO A 72 -1.68 10.96 -3.04
N TRP A 73 -2.57 11.98 -2.94
CA TRP A 73 -4.05 11.79 -2.83
C TRP A 73 -4.93 12.26 -4.01
N ILE A 74 -4.39 12.87 -5.10
CA ILE A 74 -5.20 13.41 -6.21
C ILE A 74 -6.16 12.38 -6.87
N LEU A 75 -5.98 11.06 -6.70
CA LEU A 75 -6.83 10.04 -7.33
C LEU A 75 -7.82 9.27 -6.40
N GLU A 76 -7.91 9.55 -5.10
CA GLU A 76 -8.95 8.88 -4.27
C GLU A 76 -10.37 9.21 -4.77
N LYS A 77 -10.53 10.32 -5.49
CA LYS A 77 -11.80 10.82 -6.03
C LYS A 77 -12.37 9.96 -7.16
N GLU A 78 -11.56 9.20 -7.89
CA GLU A 78 -12.02 8.43 -9.06
C GLU A 78 -12.24 6.93 -8.78
N PHE A 79 -11.68 6.40 -7.69
CA PHE A 79 -11.78 4.97 -7.37
C PHE A 79 -12.89 4.58 -6.39
N MET A 80 -13.45 5.52 -5.61
CA MET A 80 -14.69 5.24 -4.87
C MET A 80 -15.90 4.96 -5.79
N SER A 81 -15.75 5.22 -7.10
CA SER A 81 -16.74 4.90 -8.14
C SER A 81 -16.72 3.42 -8.56
N GLN A 82 -15.71 2.64 -8.18
CA GLN A 82 -15.63 1.21 -8.50
C GLN A 82 -15.99 0.37 -7.28
N SER A 83 -17.21 0.59 -6.76
CA SER A 83 -17.86 -0.43 -5.95
C SER A 83 -18.10 -1.65 -6.85
N PHE A 84 -17.43 -2.76 -6.53
CA PHE A 84 -17.60 -4.05 -7.19
C PHE A 84 -19.10 -4.34 -7.38
N PRO A 85 -19.62 -4.58 -8.61
CA PRO A 85 -20.97 -5.06 -8.74
C PRO A 85 -21.02 -6.43 -8.08
N GLY A 86 -21.85 -6.52 -7.04
CA GLY A 86 -21.99 -7.68 -6.17
C GLY A 86 -22.04 -8.97 -6.99
N ARG A 87 -21.19 -9.92 -6.60
CA ARG A 87 -21.19 -11.29 -7.06
C ARG A 87 -22.61 -11.83 -6.97
N SER A 88 -23.31 -11.90 -8.10
CA SER A 88 -24.60 -12.55 -8.19
C SER A 88 -24.38 -14.02 -7.82
N SER A 89 -24.96 -14.41 -6.68
CA SER A 89 -25.01 -15.79 -6.25
C SER A 89 -25.57 -16.65 -7.39
N THR A 90 -24.73 -17.54 -7.89
CA THR A 90 -25.10 -18.65 -8.76
C THR A 90 -26.09 -19.54 -8.01
N SER A 91 -27.35 -19.54 -8.42
CA SER A 91 -28.27 -20.64 -8.16
C SER A 91 -28.05 -21.72 -9.23
N LEU A 92 -27.78 -22.95 -8.79
CA LEU A 92 -27.80 -24.18 -9.59
C LEU A 92 -28.45 -25.26 -8.71
N PRO A 93 -29.03 -26.30 -9.31
CA PRO A 93 -29.94 -26.35 -10.46
C PRO A 93 -31.42 -26.45 -10.03
#